data_AF-A0A9R1A940-F1
#
_entry.id   AF-A0A9R1A940-F1
#
_cell.length_a   1.000
_cell.length_b   1.000
_cell.length_c   1.000
_cell.angle_alpha   90.00
_cell.angle_beta   90.00
_cell.angle_gamma   90.00
#
_symmetry.space_group_name_H-M   'P 1'
#
loop_
_entity.id
_entity.type
_entity.pdbx_description
1 polymer ?
#
loop_
_entity_poly.entity_id
_entity_poly.type
_entity_poly.pdbx_seq_one_letter_code
_entity_poly.pdbx_strand_id
1 'polypeptide(L)'
;MWKEVEYFKEYQRRLAKHAGRARARHIVANAVYVVSVGTNDFLENYYLLVTGRFLQFTVAEYQDFLVARAAEFLTAIYRLVGGGGCNEEYNQVARDYNVKVKAMIARLRAELRGYRLAYINVYDDMVDLIEHPEKLGLENVSEGCCATGKVEMGFMCNDKSPLTCDDADKYFFWDSFHPTEKINRFFAKGTTAVSLSLLR
;
A
#
# COMPACT_ATOMS: atom_id res chain seq x y z
N MET A 1 -5.56 10.52 8.34
CA MET A 1 -6.61 9.92 9.20
C MET A 1 -7.75 10.87 9.64
N TRP A 2 -7.53 12.08 10.18
CA TRP A 2 -8.68 12.89 10.69
C TRP A 2 -9.72 13.27 9.61
N LYS A 3 -9.29 13.51 8.37
CA LYS A 3 -10.20 13.77 7.24
C LYS A 3 -11.08 12.56 6.91
N GLU A 4 -10.57 11.33 7.04
CA GLU A 4 -11.34 10.11 6.76
C GLU A 4 -12.49 9.94 7.76
N VAL A 5 -12.27 10.31 9.03
CA VAL A 5 -13.32 10.35 10.05
C VAL A 5 -14.39 11.39 9.71
N GLU A 6 -13.99 12.57 9.22
CA GLU A 6 -14.95 13.59 8.77
C GLU A 6 -15.76 13.14 7.54
N TYR A 7 -15.13 12.48 6.57
CA TYR A 7 -15.82 11.87 5.44
C TYR A 7 -16.78 10.77 5.88
N PHE A 8 -16.42 9.96 6.87
CA PHE A 8 -17.32 8.95 7.40
C PHE A 8 -18.54 9.57 8.11
N LYS A 9 -18.34 10.62 8.92
CA LYS A 9 -19.45 11.40 9.52
C LYS A 9 -20.34 12.02 8.46
N GLU A 10 -19.76 12.50 7.36
CA GLU A 10 -20.51 13.01 6.23
C GLU A 10 -21.31 11.91 5.52
N TYR A 11 -20.70 10.76 5.27
CA TYR A 11 -21.38 9.59 4.72
C TYR A 11 -22.59 9.18 5.58
N GLN A 12 -22.44 9.12 6.90
CA GLN A 12 -23.57 8.81 7.81
C GLN A 12 -24.71 9.83 7.66
N ARG A 13 -24.41 11.12 7.54
CA ARG A 13 -25.41 12.18 7.30
C ARG A 13 -26.12 12.00 5.96
N ARG A 14 -25.36 11.76 4.88
CA ARG A 14 -25.89 11.53 3.53
C ARG A 14 -26.77 10.27 3.48
N LEU A 15 -26.32 9.17 4.09
CA LEU A 15 -27.06 7.92 4.18
C LEU A 15 -28.36 8.09 4.96
N ALA A 16 -28.35 8.82 6.09
CA ALA A 16 -29.55 9.10 6.86
C ALA A 16 -30.57 9.94 6.07
N LYS A 17 -30.11 10.89 5.25
CA LYS A 17 -30.98 11.68 4.37
C LYS A 17 -31.62 10.83 3.27
N HIS A 18 -30.91 9.84 2.74
CA HIS A 18 -31.39 9.01 1.63
C HIS A 18 -32.22 7.80 2.08
N ALA A 19 -31.76 7.05 3.08
CA ALA A 19 -32.36 5.78 3.51
C ALA A 19 -33.23 5.90 4.77
N GLY A 20 -33.24 7.07 5.43
CA GLY A 20 -33.87 7.29 6.72
C GLY A 20 -32.97 6.89 7.91
N ARG A 21 -33.14 7.59 9.04
CA ARG A 21 -32.25 7.46 10.22
C ARG A 21 -32.14 6.04 10.78
N ALA A 22 -33.26 5.32 10.87
CA ALA A 22 -33.27 3.97 11.44
C ALA A 22 -32.49 2.99 10.56
N ARG A 23 -32.77 2.98 9.25
CA ARG A 23 -32.08 2.12 8.28
C ARG A 23 -30.60 2.48 8.14
N ALA A 24 -30.26 3.77 8.14
CA ALA A 24 -28.87 4.22 8.09
C ALA A 24 -28.06 3.73 9.30
N ARG A 25 -28.61 3.83 10.52
CA ARG A 25 -27.97 3.27 11.72
C ARG A 25 -27.77 1.76 11.62
N HIS A 26 -28.78 1.05 11.13
CA HIS A 26 -28.69 -0.40 10.96
C HIS A 26 -27.58 -0.79 9.96
N ILE A 27 -27.48 -0.11 8.82
CA ILE A 27 -26.43 -0.34 7.82
C ILE A 27 -25.05 -0.11 8.45
N VAL A 28 -24.85 1.04 9.08
CA VAL A 28 -23.57 1.41 9.69
C VAL A 28 -23.15 0.44 10.79
N ALA A 29 -24.10 0.01 11.63
CA ALA A 29 -23.82 -0.89 12.76
C ALA A 29 -23.49 -2.33 12.32
N ASN A 30 -23.97 -2.77 11.15
CA ASN A 30 -23.80 -4.14 10.66
C ASN A 30 -22.87 -4.23 9.43
N ALA A 31 -22.19 -3.13 9.09
CA ALA A 31 -21.23 -3.12 8.00
C ALA A 31 -19.88 -3.72 8.42
N VAL A 32 -19.18 -4.29 7.44
CA VAL A 32 -17.76 -4.60 7.55
C VAL A 32 -16.96 -3.35 7.16
N TYR A 33 -15.93 -3.05 7.94
CA TYR A 33 -14.98 -1.99 7.65
C TYR A 33 -13.60 -2.59 7.39
N VAL A 34 -13.00 -2.26 6.25
CA VAL A 34 -11.63 -2.66 5.90
C VAL A 34 -10.77 -1.40 5.93
N VAL A 35 -9.69 -1.43 6.71
CA VAL A 35 -8.78 -0.30 6.91
C VAL A 35 -7.38 -0.76 6.52
N SER A 36 -6.79 -0.11 5.51
CA SER A 36 -5.40 -0.27 5.11
C SER A 36 -4.62 0.98 5.52
N VAL A 37 -3.48 0.81 6.20
CA VAL A 37 -2.69 1.90 6.79
C VAL A 37 -1.19 1.58 6.71
N GLY A 38 -0.34 2.59 6.52
CA GLY A 38 1.12 2.45 6.65
C GLY A 38 1.90 2.82 5.39
N THR A 39 1.65 2.18 4.25
CA THR A 39 2.52 2.28 3.05
C THR A 39 2.75 3.73 2.60
N ASN A 40 1.69 4.54 2.52
CA ASN A 40 1.78 5.94 2.12
C ASN A 40 2.33 6.85 3.24
N ASP A 41 2.21 6.47 4.50
CA ASP A 41 2.75 7.24 5.62
C ASP A 41 4.29 7.20 5.65
N PHE A 42 4.90 6.08 5.22
CA PHE A 42 6.35 5.95 5.12
C PHE A 42 6.88 6.39 3.75
N LEU A 43 6.35 5.85 2.64
CA LEU A 43 6.89 6.13 1.31
C LEU A 43 6.61 7.58 0.86
N GLU A 44 5.38 8.08 1.07
CA GLU A 44 4.94 9.38 0.54
C GLU A 44 5.18 10.56 1.50
N ASN A 45 5.21 10.32 2.81
CA ASN A 45 5.37 11.41 3.79
C ASN A 45 6.72 11.42 4.52
N TYR A 46 7.39 10.28 4.69
CA TYR A 46 8.67 10.22 5.40
C TYR A 46 9.87 10.17 4.44
N TYR A 47 9.79 9.38 3.37
CA TYR A 47 10.89 9.22 2.41
C TYR A 47 10.83 10.19 1.21
N LEU A 48 9.68 10.80 0.95
CA LEU A 48 9.49 11.73 -0.17
C LEU A 48 9.85 13.17 0.24
N LEU A 49 10.68 13.83 -0.57
CA LEU A 49 11.33 15.15 -0.38
C LEU A 49 10.40 16.36 -0.22
N VAL A 50 9.08 16.16 -0.14
CA VAL A 50 8.04 17.17 -0.33
C VAL A 50 7.82 18.09 0.89
N THR A 51 8.58 17.93 1.97
CA THR A 51 8.43 18.70 3.23
C THR A 51 8.84 20.18 3.15
N GLY A 52 9.27 20.69 2.00
CA GLY A 52 9.37 22.13 1.77
C GLY A 52 10.70 22.79 2.19
N ARG A 53 11.85 22.12 2.02
CA ARG A 53 13.18 22.74 2.20
C ARG A 53 13.52 23.87 1.20
N PHE A 54 12.69 24.09 0.18
CA PHE A 54 12.97 25.01 -0.91
C PHE A 54 13.00 26.51 -0.52
N LEU A 55 12.65 26.86 0.73
CA LEU A 55 12.76 28.23 1.25
C LEU A 55 14.19 28.60 1.70
N GLN A 56 15.18 27.70 1.56
CA GLN A 56 16.46 27.80 2.26
C GLN A 56 17.69 28.08 1.36
N PHE A 57 17.55 28.18 0.04
CA PHE A 57 18.71 28.17 -0.88
C PHE A 57 18.68 29.27 -1.95
N THR A 58 19.85 29.80 -2.28
CA THR A 58 20.13 30.57 -3.51
C THR A 58 20.21 29.65 -4.73
N VAL A 59 20.26 30.21 -5.95
CA VAL A 59 20.30 29.42 -7.21
C VAL A 59 21.51 28.49 -7.27
N ALA A 60 22.69 28.94 -6.83
CA ALA A 60 23.90 28.11 -6.80
C ALA A 60 23.80 26.98 -5.77
N GLU A 61 23.31 27.28 -4.57
CA GLU A 61 23.09 26.28 -3.52
C GLU A 61 22.00 25.27 -3.92
N TYR A 62 21.01 25.72 -4.70
CA TYR A 62 19.99 24.83 -5.26
C TYR A 62 20.55 23.94 -6.36
N GLN A 63 21.49 24.43 -7.18
CA GLN A 63 22.21 23.59 -8.16
C GLN A 63 23.04 22.50 -7.48
N ASP A 64 23.81 22.86 -6.44
CA ASP A 64 24.61 21.88 -5.68
C ASP A 64 23.70 20.88 -4.95
N PHE A 65 22.58 21.35 -4.40
CA PHE A 65 21.54 20.49 -3.83
C PHE A 65 20.94 19.53 -4.87
N LEU A 66 20.64 20.01 -6.08
CA LEU A 66 20.12 19.18 -7.17
C LEU A 66 21.16 18.16 -7.65
N VAL A 67 22.45 18.53 -7.74
CA VAL A 67 23.54 17.62 -8.10
C VAL A 67 23.75 16.56 -7.02
N ALA A 68 23.74 16.95 -5.74
CA ALA A 68 23.80 16.02 -4.62
C ALA A 68 22.60 15.06 -4.63
N ARG A 69 21.40 15.57 -4.92
CA ARG A 69 20.20 14.74 -5.00
C ARG A 69 20.19 13.83 -6.22
N ALA A 70 20.71 14.29 -7.35
CA ALA A 70 20.93 13.46 -8.53
C ALA A 70 21.97 12.36 -8.25
N ALA A 71 23.05 12.65 -7.53
CA ALA A 71 24.03 11.66 -7.12
C ALA A 71 23.45 10.63 -6.13
N GLU A 72 22.65 11.06 -5.16
CA GLU A 72 21.93 10.16 -4.26
C GLU A 72 20.92 9.29 -5.01
N PHE A 73 20.16 9.87 -5.94
CA PHE A 73 19.21 9.17 -6.78
C PHE A 73 19.91 8.15 -7.70
N LEU A 74 21.01 8.55 -8.34
CA LEU A 74 21.85 7.65 -9.14
C LEU A 74 22.53 6.58 -8.29
N THR A 75 22.88 6.86 -7.04
CA THR A 75 23.41 5.87 -6.09
C THR A 75 22.32 4.91 -5.62
N ALA A 76 21.09 5.39 -5.41
CA ALA A 76 19.94 4.57 -5.09
C ALA A 76 19.58 3.66 -6.28
N ILE A 77 19.54 4.21 -7.50
CA ILE A 77 19.42 3.43 -8.74
C ILE A 77 20.57 2.43 -8.83
N TYR A 78 21.82 2.84 -8.64
CA TYR A 78 22.96 1.93 -8.69
C TYR A 78 22.88 0.81 -7.64
N ARG A 79 22.32 1.05 -6.45
CA ARG A 79 22.05 0.01 -5.43
C ARG A 79 20.87 -0.89 -5.80
N LEU A 80 19.83 -0.35 -6.44
CA LEU A 80 18.69 -1.11 -6.96
C LEU A 80 19.06 -1.96 -8.18
N VAL A 81 20.00 -1.47 -9.00
CA VAL A 81 20.51 -2.12 -10.21
C VAL A 81 21.69 -3.05 -9.87
N GLY A 82 22.40 -2.79 -8.76
CA GLY A 82 23.56 -3.53 -8.28
C GLY A 82 23.24 -4.45 -7.10
N GLY A 83 22.36 -5.44 -7.30
CA GLY A 83 22.08 -6.51 -6.34
C GLY A 83 20.59 -6.77 -6.17
N GLY A 84 20.02 -7.64 -7.02
CA GLY A 84 18.62 -8.05 -6.94
C GLY A 84 18.31 -8.76 -5.63
N GLY A 85 17.68 -8.06 -4.70
CA GLY A 85 17.25 -8.57 -3.42
C GLY A 85 16.39 -7.54 -2.68
N CYS A 86 15.64 -8.00 -1.68
CA CYS A 86 14.80 -7.13 -0.87
C CYS A 86 15.66 -6.15 -0.05
N ASN A 87 15.17 -4.91 0.13
CA ASN A 87 15.80 -3.96 1.06
C ASN A 87 15.47 -4.36 2.50
N GLU A 88 16.45 -4.96 3.19
CA GLU A 88 16.24 -5.46 4.55
C GLU A 88 15.95 -4.37 5.58
N GLU A 89 16.41 -3.13 5.38
CA GLU A 89 16.06 -2.02 6.27
C GLU A 89 14.56 -1.71 6.18
N TYR A 90 14.01 -1.64 4.96
CA TYR A 90 12.58 -1.39 4.75
C TYR A 90 11.72 -2.58 5.19
N ASN A 91 12.19 -3.80 4.93
CA ASN A 91 11.56 -5.01 5.45
C ASN A 91 11.49 -4.99 6.97
N GLN A 92 12.56 -4.57 7.65
CA GLN A 92 12.57 -4.48 9.11
C GLN A 92 11.56 -3.45 9.63
N VAL A 93 11.46 -2.28 8.99
CA VAL A 93 10.46 -1.25 9.34
C VAL A 93 9.04 -1.81 9.20
N ALA A 94 8.75 -2.53 8.11
CA ALA A 94 7.44 -3.15 7.89
C ALA A 94 7.11 -4.21 8.96
N ARG A 95 8.07 -5.08 9.29
CA ARG A 95 7.92 -6.09 10.35
C ARG A 95 7.66 -5.45 11.72
N ASP A 96 8.45 -4.45 12.09
CA ASP A 96 8.30 -3.74 13.38
C ASP A 96 6.96 -3.00 13.47
N TYR A 97 6.52 -2.38 12.38
CA TYR A 97 5.21 -1.73 12.30
C TYR A 97 4.07 -2.74 12.47
N ASN A 98 4.15 -3.89 11.79
CA ASN A 98 3.16 -4.96 11.89
C ASN A 98 3.05 -5.55 13.31
N VAL A 99 4.16 -5.66 14.05
CA VAL A 99 4.15 -6.04 15.48
C VAL A 99 3.34 -5.02 16.30
N LYS A 100 3.58 -3.72 16.08
CA LYS A 100 2.87 -2.64 16.80
C LYS A 100 1.39 -2.61 16.46
N VAL A 101 1.01 -2.85 15.20
CA VAL A 101 -0.39 -2.94 14.76
C VAL A 101 -1.09 -4.14 15.40
N LYS A 102 -0.44 -5.32 15.43
CA LYS A 102 -0.97 -6.52 16.10
C LYS A 102 -1.23 -6.25 17.59
N ALA A 103 -0.28 -5.61 18.28
CA ALA A 103 -0.43 -5.24 19.69
C ALA A 103 -1.57 -4.23 19.91
N MET A 104 -1.69 -3.22 19.05
CA MET A 104 -2.80 -2.26 19.09
C MET A 104 -4.15 -2.96 18.90
N ILE A 105 -4.28 -3.88 17.94
CA ILE A 105 -5.52 -4.65 17.71
C ILE A 105 -5.87 -5.51 18.93
N ALA A 106 -4.89 -6.16 19.55
CA ALA A 106 -5.11 -6.94 20.77
C ALA A 106 -5.65 -6.06 21.91
N ARG A 107 -5.07 -4.87 22.11
CA ARG A 107 -5.55 -3.88 23.08
C ARG A 107 -6.98 -3.43 22.78
N LEU A 108 -7.26 -3.03 21.53
CA LEU A 108 -8.58 -2.55 21.13
C LEU A 108 -9.67 -3.62 21.26
N ARG A 109 -9.34 -4.90 21.00
CA ARG A 109 -10.27 -6.03 21.24
C ARG A 109 -10.66 -6.16 22.71
N ALA A 110 -9.77 -5.82 23.65
CA ALA A 110 -10.05 -5.85 25.08
C ALA A 110 -10.85 -4.63 25.56
N GLU A 111 -10.60 -3.45 24.98
CA GLU A 111 -11.23 -2.18 25.36
C GLU A 111 -12.63 -2.00 24.73
N LEU A 112 -12.79 -2.36 23.45
CA LEU A 112 -13.99 -2.05 22.65
C LEU A 112 -14.98 -3.21 22.62
N ARG A 113 -15.80 -3.31 23.67
CA ARG A 113 -16.90 -4.29 23.73
C ARG A 113 -17.90 -4.05 22.59
N GLY A 114 -18.23 -5.12 21.86
CA GLY A 114 -19.17 -5.08 20.73
C GLY A 114 -18.53 -4.94 19.34
N TYR A 115 -17.20 -4.77 19.27
CA TYR A 115 -16.47 -4.73 18.00
C TYR A 115 -15.68 -6.01 17.79
N ARG A 116 -15.82 -6.59 16.60
CA ARG A 116 -15.02 -7.74 16.16
C ARG A 116 -13.94 -7.23 15.22
N LEU A 117 -12.69 -7.27 15.68
CA LEU A 117 -11.53 -6.80 14.92
C LEU A 117 -10.75 -8.01 14.42
N ALA A 118 -10.20 -7.96 13.19
CA ALA A 118 -9.22 -8.91 12.68
C ALA A 118 -7.99 -8.17 12.16
N TYR A 119 -6.84 -8.81 12.28
CA TYR A 119 -5.61 -8.41 11.61
C TYR A 119 -5.42 -9.30 10.38
N ILE A 120 -5.08 -8.69 9.24
CA ILE A 120 -4.77 -9.40 8.00
C ILE A 120 -3.30 -9.18 7.71
N ASN A 121 -2.55 -10.27 7.58
CA ASN A 121 -1.09 -10.24 7.50
C ASN A 121 -0.58 -10.13 6.06
N VAL A 122 -0.86 -9.00 5.43
CA VAL A 122 -0.54 -8.79 4.00
C VAL A 122 0.96 -8.91 3.73
N TYR A 123 1.83 -8.46 4.64
CA TYR A 123 3.27 -8.49 4.44
C TYR A 123 3.81 -9.92 4.29
N ASP A 124 3.50 -10.81 5.23
CA ASP A 124 3.98 -12.19 5.19
C ASP A 124 3.40 -12.93 3.96
N ASP A 125 2.13 -12.68 3.63
CA ASP A 125 1.49 -13.24 2.43
C ASP A 125 2.16 -12.75 1.13
N MET A 126 2.58 -11.48 1.06
CA MET A 126 3.34 -10.94 -0.08
C MET A 126 4.71 -11.59 -0.20
N VAL A 127 5.46 -11.67 0.91
CA VAL A 127 6.79 -12.30 0.93
C VAL A 127 6.70 -13.76 0.50
N ASP A 128 5.72 -14.51 1.03
CA ASP A 128 5.50 -15.92 0.67
C ASP A 128 5.27 -16.11 -0.84
N LEU A 129 4.48 -15.24 -1.47
CA LEU A 129 4.22 -15.31 -2.91
C LEU A 129 5.42 -14.87 -3.78
N ILE A 130 6.27 -13.99 -3.25
CA ILE A 130 7.52 -13.57 -3.92
C ILE A 130 8.56 -14.69 -3.84
N GLU A 131 8.67 -15.36 -2.69
CA GLU A 131 9.60 -16.48 -2.48
C GLU A 131 9.12 -17.78 -3.14
N HIS A 132 7.79 -17.92 -3.32
CA HIS A 132 7.14 -19.10 -3.90
C HIS A 132 6.17 -18.73 -5.04
N PRO A 133 6.67 -18.13 -6.15
CA PRO A 133 5.84 -17.66 -7.26
C PRO A 133 5.01 -18.76 -7.95
N GLU A 134 5.47 -20.02 -7.86
CA GLU A 134 4.79 -21.18 -8.42
C GLU A 134 3.39 -21.41 -7.82
N LYS A 135 3.14 -20.95 -6.59
CA LYS A 135 1.83 -21.07 -5.92
C LYS A 135 0.70 -20.43 -6.71
N LEU A 136 1.03 -19.40 -7.49
CA LEU A 136 0.08 -18.70 -8.36
C LEU A 136 0.50 -18.78 -9.84
N GLY A 137 1.51 -19.56 -10.20
CA GLY A 137 2.03 -19.62 -11.57
C GLY A 137 2.54 -18.26 -12.06
N LEU A 138 3.28 -17.55 -11.21
CA LEU A 138 3.96 -16.30 -11.57
C LEU A 138 5.32 -16.63 -12.19
N GLU A 139 5.70 -15.86 -13.22
CA GLU A 139 6.99 -15.98 -13.91
C GLU A 139 7.93 -14.82 -13.53
N ASN A 140 7.39 -13.66 -13.13
CA ASN A 140 8.18 -12.50 -12.72
C ASN A 140 7.64 -11.88 -11.42
N VAL A 141 8.50 -11.76 -10.42
CA VAL A 141 8.21 -11.14 -9.11
C VAL A 141 9.10 -9.95 -8.80
N SER A 142 9.99 -9.58 -9.71
CA SER A 142 11.06 -8.60 -9.48
C SER A 142 10.85 -7.29 -10.24
N GLU A 143 10.13 -7.34 -11.35
CA GLU A 143 9.84 -6.19 -12.21
C GLU A 143 8.33 -6.06 -12.43
N GLY A 144 7.86 -4.83 -12.61
CA GLY A 144 6.48 -4.55 -13.01
C GLY A 144 6.20 -4.99 -14.45
N CYS A 145 4.98 -5.41 -14.73
CA CYS A 145 4.53 -5.67 -16.11
C CYS A 145 4.55 -4.40 -16.99
N CYS A 146 4.38 -3.23 -16.40
CA CYS A 146 4.19 -1.99 -17.12
C CYS A 146 5.50 -1.29 -17.47
N ALA A 147 5.63 -0.90 -18.74
CA ALA A 147 6.83 -0.25 -19.28
C ALA A 147 8.11 -1.05 -18.98
N THR A 148 9.15 -0.43 -18.40
CA THR A 148 10.35 -1.18 -18.00
C THR A 148 10.18 -1.94 -16.68
N GLY A 149 9.11 -1.66 -15.93
CA GLY A 149 8.80 -2.32 -14.67
C GLY A 149 9.68 -1.90 -13.49
N LYS A 150 10.54 -0.88 -13.65
CA LYS A 150 11.60 -0.56 -12.67
C LYS A 150 11.39 0.75 -11.93
N VAL A 151 10.81 1.74 -12.59
CA VAL A 151 10.64 3.09 -12.04
C VAL A 151 9.27 3.69 -12.35
N GLU A 152 8.59 3.14 -13.36
CA GLU A 152 7.32 3.64 -13.82
C GLU A 152 6.23 3.36 -12.80
N MET A 153 5.38 4.37 -12.59
CA MET A 153 4.20 4.35 -11.73
C MET A 153 3.25 5.45 -12.18
N GLY A 154 1.96 5.31 -11.85
CA GLY A 154 0.97 6.35 -12.15
C GLY A 154 0.91 6.71 -13.63
N PHE A 155 1.08 8.00 -13.98
CA PHE A 155 0.93 8.46 -15.37
C PHE A 155 1.93 7.83 -16.36
N MET A 156 3.11 7.42 -15.87
CA MET A 156 4.16 6.77 -16.69
C MET A 156 3.80 5.33 -17.05
N CYS A 157 2.78 4.78 -16.39
CA CYS A 157 2.30 3.43 -16.60
C CYS A 157 0.85 3.44 -17.10
N ASN A 158 0.65 3.24 -18.40
CA ASN A 158 -0.67 3.20 -19.03
C ASN A 158 -0.72 2.24 -20.23
N ASP A 159 -1.90 2.11 -20.84
CA ASP A 159 -2.21 1.24 -21.98
C ASP A 159 -1.38 1.52 -23.26
N LYS A 160 -0.68 2.65 -23.31
CA LYS A 160 0.18 3.06 -24.43
C LYS A 160 1.66 3.05 -24.08
N SER A 161 2.02 2.66 -22.85
CA SER A 161 3.42 2.59 -22.44
C SER A 161 4.13 1.49 -23.23
N PRO A 162 5.19 1.82 -23.99
CA PRO A 162 5.95 0.81 -24.72
C PRO A 162 6.61 -0.16 -23.73
N LEU A 163 6.85 -1.41 -24.13
CA LEU A 163 7.44 -2.49 -23.32
C LEU A 163 6.52 -3.08 -22.24
N THR A 164 5.27 -2.64 -22.15
CA THR A 164 4.27 -3.30 -21.29
C THR A 164 4.09 -4.76 -21.70
N CYS A 165 4.07 -5.65 -20.71
CA CYS A 165 3.99 -7.09 -20.90
C CYS A 165 2.65 -7.52 -21.53
N ASP A 166 2.65 -8.63 -22.28
CA ASP A 166 1.45 -9.15 -22.94
C ASP A 166 0.47 -9.83 -21.97
N ASP A 167 0.97 -10.37 -20.86
CA ASP A 167 0.20 -11.14 -19.89
C ASP A 167 0.57 -10.77 -18.44
N ALA A 168 -0.21 -9.84 -17.87
CA ALA A 168 -0.01 -9.37 -16.50
C ALA A 168 -0.28 -10.46 -15.44
N ASP A 169 -0.97 -11.56 -15.77
CA ASP A 169 -1.22 -12.64 -14.81
C ASP A 169 0.05 -13.44 -14.50
N LYS A 170 1.10 -13.29 -15.31
CA LYS A 170 2.42 -13.89 -15.04
C LYS A 170 3.30 -13.02 -14.12
N TYR A 171 2.88 -11.79 -13.84
CA TYR A 171 3.64 -10.82 -13.07
C TYR A 171 3.03 -10.63 -11.68
N PHE A 172 3.88 -10.52 -10.67
CA PHE A 172 3.45 -10.10 -9.33
C PHE A 172 3.08 -8.62 -9.31
N PHE A 173 3.93 -7.79 -9.90
CA PHE A 173 3.80 -6.33 -9.90
C PHE A 173 3.25 -5.82 -11.24
N TRP A 174 2.31 -4.88 -11.17
CA TRP A 174 1.85 -4.12 -12.33
C TRP A 174 2.85 -3.02 -12.67
N ASP A 175 3.25 -2.23 -11.69
CA ASP A 175 4.24 -1.15 -11.82
C ASP A 175 5.35 -1.32 -10.76
N SER A 176 6.20 -0.32 -10.53
CA SER A 176 7.30 -0.44 -9.55
C SER A 176 6.85 -0.61 -8.07
N PHE A 177 5.55 -0.50 -7.76
CA PHE A 177 5.02 -0.58 -6.40
C PHE A 177 3.77 -1.46 -6.27
N HIS A 178 2.84 -1.39 -7.23
CA HIS A 178 1.50 -1.93 -7.10
C HIS A 178 1.41 -3.35 -7.65
N PRO A 179 0.74 -4.29 -6.97
CA PRO A 179 0.53 -5.64 -7.48
C PRO A 179 -0.40 -5.66 -8.71
N THR A 180 -0.31 -6.72 -9.51
CA THR A 180 -1.22 -6.96 -10.63
C THR A 180 -2.65 -7.28 -10.15
N GLU A 181 -3.60 -7.27 -11.08
CA GLU A 181 -4.99 -7.60 -10.77
C GLU A 181 -5.13 -9.01 -10.16
N LYS A 182 -4.38 -9.99 -10.68
CA LYS A 182 -4.35 -11.35 -10.15
C LYS A 182 -3.97 -11.40 -8.68
N ILE A 183 -2.91 -10.68 -8.31
CA ILE A 183 -2.45 -10.60 -6.92
C ILE A 183 -3.47 -9.85 -6.04
N ASN A 184 -4.02 -8.74 -6.52
CA ASN A 184 -5.09 -8.03 -5.80
C ASN A 184 -6.33 -8.92 -5.58
N ARG A 185 -6.72 -9.75 -6.55
CA ARG A 185 -7.82 -10.71 -6.41
C ARG A 185 -7.52 -11.77 -5.36
N PHE A 186 -6.27 -12.24 -5.25
CA PHE A 186 -5.85 -13.15 -4.19
C PHE A 186 -6.06 -12.54 -2.80
N PHE A 187 -5.52 -11.33 -2.57
CA PHE A 187 -5.68 -10.63 -1.29
C PHE A 187 -7.13 -10.27 -0.97
N ALA A 188 -7.91 -9.88 -1.97
CA ALA A 188 -9.33 -9.57 -1.81
C ALA A 188 -10.13 -10.79 -1.35
N LYS A 189 -9.85 -11.98 -1.91
CA LYS A 189 -10.49 -13.25 -1.48
C LYS A 189 -10.16 -13.57 -0.02
N GLY A 190 -8.90 -13.50 0.38
CA GLY A 190 -8.47 -13.72 1.77
C GLY A 190 -9.12 -12.74 2.75
N THR A 191 -9.08 -11.45 2.41
CA THR A 191 -9.71 -10.37 3.19
C THR A 191 -11.22 -10.58 3.33
N THR A 192 -11.89 -11.00 2.26
CA THR A 192 -13.33 -11.28 2.28
C THR A 192 -13.65 -12.47 3.17
N ALA A 193 -12.87 -13.55 3.11
CA ALA A 193 -13.06 -14.72 3.95
C ALA A 193 -12.92 -14.37 5.45
N VAL A 194 -11.89 -13.61 5.82
CA VAL A 194 -11.69 -13.11 7.18
C VAL A 194 -12.85 -12.21 7.60
N SER A 195 -13.25 -11.27 6.74
CA SER A 195 -14.37 -10.35 7.01
C SER A 195 -15.68 -11.08 7.27
N LEU A 196 -16.00 -12.11 6.48
CA LEU A 196 -17.21 -12.91 6.66
C LEU A 196 -17.17 -13.72 7.95
N SER A 197 -15.98 -14.15 8.41
CA SER A 197 -15.83 -14.84 9.70
C SER A 197 -16.19 -13.93 10.89
N LEU A 198 -16.03 -12.61 10.76
CA LEU A 198 -16.40 -11.64 11.79
C LEU A 198 -17.90 -11.35 11.85
N LEU A 199 -18.69 -11.77 10.86
CA LEU A 199 -20.15 -11.57 10.84
C LEU A 199 -20.95 -12.74 11.45
N ARG A 200 -20.27 -13.86 11.76
CA ARG A 200 -20.87 -15.05 12.40
C ARG A 200 -20.72 -14.95 13.91
#